data_AF-S4RT77-F1
#
_entry.id   AF-S4RT77-F1
#
_cell.length_a   1.000
_cell.length_b   1.000
_cell.length_c   1.000
_cell.angle_alpha   90.00
_cell.angle_beta   90.00
_cell.angle_gamma   90.00
#
_symmetry.space_group_name_H-M   'P 1'
#
loop_
_entity.id
_entity.type
_entity.pdbx_description
1 polymer ?
#
loop_
_entity_poly.entity_id
_entity_poly.type
_entity_poly.pdbx_seq_one_letter_code
_entity_poly.pdbx_strand_id
1 'polypeptide(L)'
;SWEWGPQGHGAVLLVNCDQESEGGAADNYDHILQGESDLKDMAPMVVRTRGPAVLPHGFCLQLYSPDWKHVGVFHMQDLSRAGEVNQSLGPGRPSYSFQYPGRGGEVNLFVEGLSFPDADFNGFVHFHLSLLQVILPDTVSTPIFTDSVVFRVAPWIMTPNTQPALQVIMCKVGNNTAFVKEMRKVAEKGKCKAIILDTYENDIWMQDQMEFGYCESPNRVLPVVFDSPRNRELKDIPLRIMGPDFGYVTRYAYKDAVSSLDSFGNLEVSPPVVVRGKKYPLGRIIIGSAFPTAEMGRNMVRTVREFLFAQQVQAPVELYSDWLTVGHVDEFMSFVPAPDRKGYTFLPQKVLYCY
;
A
#
# COMPACT_ATOMS: atom_id res chain seq x y z
N SER A 1 7.58 -20.61 5.97
CA SER A 1 8.07 -19.46 6.76
C SER A 1 8.43 -18.33 5.80
N TRP A 2 8.74 -17.14 6.33
CA TRP A 2 9.14 -15.97 5.55
C TRP A 2 10.33 -15.29 6.23
N GLU A 3 11.34 -14.86 5.46
CA GLU A 3 12.58 -14.28 5.98
C GLU A 3 13.04 -13.08 5.14
N TRP A 4 13.44 -12.00 5.82
CA TRP A 4 13.94 -10.79 5.17
C TRP A 4 15.35 -10.97 4.60
N GLY A 5 15.66 -10.18 3.57
CA GLY A 5 17.02 -9.97 3.10
C GLY A 5 17.34 -10.71 1.81
N PRO A 6 18.54 -10.49 1.24
CA PRO A 6 18.91 -10.99 -0.08
C PRO A 6 19.05 -12.51 -0.18
N GLN A 7 19.13 -13.20 0.96
CA GLN A 7 19.16 -14.67 1.06
C GLN A 7 17.90 -15.20 1.76
N GLY A 8 16.93 -14.34 2.03
CA GLY A 8 15.65 -14.72 2.60
C GLY A 8 14.75 -15.40 1.57
N HIS A 9 13.58 -15.81 2.03
CA HIS A 9 12.59 -16.52 1.22
C HIS A 9 11.18 -16.16 1.67
N GLY A 10 10.21 -16.49 0.81
CA GLY A 10 8.78 -16.29 1.07
C GLY A 10 8.12 -15.46 -0.02
N ALA A 11 6.82 -15.68 -0.19
CA ALA A 11 6.07 -15.00 -1.24
C ALA A 11 5.70 -13.57 -0.83
N VAL A 12 5.48 -12.70 -1.82
CA VAL A 12 5.03 -11.33 -1.64
C VAL A 12 3.63 -11.19 -2.22
N LEU A 13 2.79 -10.44 -1.54
CA LEU A 13 1.40 -10.19 -1.92
C LEU A 13 1.15 -8.69 -2.03
N LEU A 14 0.58 -8.21 -3.13
CA LEU A 14 0.13 -6.81 -3.23
C LEU A 14 -1.26 -6.67 -2.58
N VAL A 15 -1.54 -5.48 -2.04
CA VAL A 15 -2.92 -5.09 -1.77
C VAL A 15 -3.52 -4.63 -3.10
N ASN A 16 -4.64 -5.24 -3.50
CA ASN A 16 -5.32 -4.95 -4.77
C ASN A 16 -6.15 -3.66 -4.66
N CYS A 17 -5.43 -2.53 -4.52
CA CYS A 17 -5.98 -1.26 -4.07
C CYS A 17 -6.15 -0.23 -5.19
N ASP A 18 -5.94 -0.63 -6.44
CA ASP A 18 -6.28 0.12 -7.64
C ASP A 18 -7.70 -0.24 -8.11
N GLN A 19 -8.04 0.24 -9.30
CA GLN A 19 -9.40 0.18 -9.80
C GLN A 19 -9.40 -0.08 -11.31
N GLU A 20 -9.72 -1.32 -11.67
CA GLU A 20 -9.83 -1.75 -13.07
C GLU A 20 -11.19 -1.43 -13.70
N SER A 21 -12.27 -1.36 -12.90
CA SER A 21 -13.61 -0.99 -13.38
C SER A 21 -13.84 0.52 -13.32
N GLU A 22 -14.28 1.12 -14.43
CA GLU A 22 -14.63 2.55 -14.47
C GLU A 22 -15.73 2.89 -13.44
N GLY A 23 -15.43 3.80 -12.51
CA GLY A 23 -16.41 4.37 -11.57
C GLY A 23 -16.78 3.51 -10.36
N GLY A 24 -16.14 2.34 -10.19
CA GLY A 24 -16.20 1.49 -8.99
C GLY A 24 -15.36 1.98 -7.79
N ALA A 25 -15.34 1.17 -6.72
CA ALA A 25 -14.38 1.29 -5.63
C ALA A 25 -13.06 0.59 -6.01
N ALA A 26 -12.06 0.58 -5.13
CA ALA A 26 -10.87 -0.22 -5.36
C ALA A 26 -11.21 -1.73 -5.41
N ASP A 27 -10.45 -2.50 -6.19
CA ASP A 27 -10.81 -3.88 -6.55
C ASP A 27 -10.89 -4.82 -5.32
N ASN A 28 -10.09 -4.56 -4.28
CA ASN A 28 -10.17 -5.28 -3.00
C ASN A 28 -11.42 -5.00 -2.14
N TYR A 29 -12.33 -4.11 -2.56
CA TYR A 29 -13.57 -3.83 -1.80
C TYR A 29 -14.69 -4.82 -2.08
N ASP A 30 -14.67 -5.49 -3.22
CA ASP A 30 -15.65 -6.50 -3.56
C ASP A 30 -15.07 -7.92 -3.49
N HIS A 31 -15.81 -8.89 -4.04
CA HIS A 31 -15.42 -10.30 -4.04
C HIS A 31 -15.31 -10.85 -5.47
N ILE A 32 -15.27 -10.01 -6.49
CA ILE A 32 -15.45 -10.34 -7.89
C ILE A 32 -14.16 -10.06 -8.65
N LEU A 33 -13.63 -11.08 -9.33
CA LEU A 33 -12.52 -10.87 -10.25
C LEU A 33 -13.01 -10.14 -11.50
N GLN A 34 -12.48 -8.96 -11.80
CA GLN A 34 -13.00 -8.14 -12.90
C GLN A 34 -12.45 -8.51 -14.27
N GLY A 35 -11.21 -9.02 -14.36
CA GLY A 35 -10.61 -9.32 -15.65
C GLY A 35 -9.16 -9.78 -15.61
N GLU A 36 -8.53 -9.81 -16.79
CA GLU A 36 -7.12 -10.16 -16.92
C GLU A 36 -6.18 -9.09 -16.36
N SER A 37 -6.59 -7.81 -16.35
CA SER A 37 -5.80 -6.74 -15.75
C SER A 37 -5.69 -6.92 -14.24
N ASP A 38 -6.83 -7.06 -13.56
CA ASP A 38 -6.95 -7.36 -12.13
C ASP A 38 -6.10 -8.59 -11.69
N LEU A 39 -6.08 -9.66 -12.49
CA LEU A 39 -5.23 -10.83 -12.21
C LEU A 39 -3.73 -10.53 -12.18
N LYS A 40 -3.25 -9.47 -12.83
CA LYS A 40 -1.81 -9.13 -12.86
C LYS A 40 -1.32 -8.57 -11.53
N ASP A 41 -2.23 -8.06 -10.70
CA ASP A 41 -1.95 -7.56 -9.35
C ASP A 41 -1.96 -8.68 -8.31
N MET A 42 -2.52 -9.85 -8.66
CA MET A 42 -2.61 -11.01 -7.79
C MET A 42 -1.35 -11.90 -7.82
N ALA A 43 -1.04 -12.49 -6.68
CA ALA A 43 0.03 -13.48 -6.56
C ALA A 43 -0.47 -14.89 -6.91
N PRO A 44 0.22 -15.65 -7.77
CA PRO A 44 -0.18 -17.01 -8.09
C PRO A 44 0.16 -17.98 -6.94
N MET A 45 -0.78 -18.87 -6.62
CA MET A 45 -0.60 -20.00 -5.71
C MET A 45 -1.08 -21.28 -6.40
N VAL A 46 -0.18 -22.24 -6.62
CA VAL A 46 -0.49 -23.45 -7.39
C VAL A 46 -0.47 -24.67 -6.49
N VAL A 47 -1.61 -25.36 -6.40
CA VAL A 47 -1.68 -26.67 -5.75
C VAL A 47 -1.34 -27.75 -6.78
N ARG A 48 -0.25 -28.48 -6.54
CA ARG A 48 0.21 -29.58 -7.41
C ARG A 48 -0.02 -30.91 -6.73
N THR A 49 -0.58 -31.87 -7.45
CA THR A 49 -0.85 -33.19 -6.90
C THR A 49 -0.20 -34.30 -7.72
N ARG A 50 0.34 -35.29 -7.02
CA ARG A 50 0.87 -36.52 -7.63
C ARG A 50 0.30 -37.71 -6.86
N GLY A 51 -0.59 -38.45 -7.49
CA GLY A 51 -1.33 -39.50 -6.80
C GLY A 51 -2.22 -40.34 -7.71
N PRO A 52 -3.25 -41.01 -7.15
CA PRO A 52 -4.23 -41.74 -7.93
C PRO A 52 -5.04 -40.78 -8.83
N ALA A 53 -5.80 -41.35 -9.77
CA ALA A 53 -6.70 -40.57 -10.63
C ALA A 53 -7.82 -39.90 -9.83
N VAL A 54 -8.30 -40.56 -8.76
CA VAL A 54 -9.33 -40.05 -7.84
C VAL A 54 -8.88 -40.37 -6.42
N LEU A 55 -9.19 -39.49 -5.46
CA LEU A 55 -8.97 -39.79 -4.05
C LEU A 55 -9.86 -40.95 -3.59
N PRO A 56 -9.41 -41.78 -2.63
CA PRO A 56 -10.26 -42.78 -2.02
C PRO A 56 -11.52 -42.16 -1.41
N HIS A 57 -12.59 -42.95 -1.29
CA HIS A 57 -13.83 -42.50 -0.66
C HIS A 57 -13.56 -41.99 0.76
N GLY A 58 -14.14 -40.84 1.10
CA GLY A 58 -13.95 -40.20 2.39
C GLY A 58 -12.69 -39.34 2.50
N PHE A 59 -12.02 -39.00 1.40
CA PHE A 59 -10.90 -38.04 1.41
C PHE A 59 -11.20 -36.81 0.56
N CYS A 60 -10.83 -35.63 1.05
CA CYS A 60 -10.95 -34.37 0.29
C CYS A 60 -9.78 -33.42 0.58
N LEU A 61 -9.58 -32.46 -0.32
CA LEU A 61 -8.64 -31.36 -0.14
C LEU A 61 -9.41 -30.10 0.28
N GLN A 62 -8.86 -29.39 1.26
CA GLN A 62 -9.37 -28.10 1.71
C GLN A 62 -8.22 -27.14 1.94
N LEU A 63 -8.31 -25.96 1.32
CA LEU A 63 -7.48 -24.81 1.61
C LEU A 63 -8.14 -23.98 2.71
N TYR A 64 -7.39 -23.50 3.69
CA TYR A 64 -7.88 -22.52 4.67
C TYR A 64 -6.79 -21.51 5.04
N SER A 65 -7.22 -20.37 5.58
CA SER A 65 -6.33 -19.34 6.11
C SER A 65 -6.89 -18.82 7.44
N PRO A 66 -6.08 -18.72 8.50
CA PRO A 66 -6.46 -18.00 9.71
C PRO A 66 -6.57 -16.49 9.47
N ASP A 67 -5.90 -15.98 8.44
CA ASP A 67 -5.78 -14.57 8.09
C ASP A 67 -6.82 -14.16 7.02
N TRP A 68 -7.90 -14.93 6.88
CA TRP A 68 -8.94 -14.80 5.85
C TRP A 68 -9.59 -13.40 5.75
N LYS A 69 -9.47 -12.56 6.78
CA LYS A 69 -9.95 -11.17 6.77
C LYS A 69 -9.09 -10.24 5.91
N HIS A 70 -7.85 -10.62 5.65
CA HIS A 70 -6.85 -9.78 4.98
C HIS A 70 -6.49 -10.26 3.58
N VAL A 71 -7.13 -11.33 3.08
CA VAL A 71 -6.84 -11.91 1.76
C VAL A 71 -8.08 -12.40 1.04
N GLY A 72 -8.05 -12.27 -0.28
CA GLY A 72 -8.97 -12.93 -1.20
C GLY A 72 -8.22 -14.00 -2.00
N VAL A 73 -8.88 -15.12 -2.31
CA VAL A 73 -8.35 -16.15 -3.19
C VAL A 73 -9.38 -16.51 -4.24
N PHE A 74 -8.99 -16.47 -5.50
CA PHE A 74 -9.81 -16.88 -6.64
C PHE A 74 -9.30 -18.18 -7.21
N HIS A 75 -10.21 -19.13 -7.45
CA HIS A 75 -9.95 -20.31 -8.26
C HIS A 75 -10.56 -20.09 -9.63
N MET A 76 -9.74 -19.67 -10.58
CA MET A 76 -10.17 -19.39 -11.95
C MET A 76 -9.69 -20.49 -12.90
N GLN A 77 -10.63 -21.11 -13.62
CA GLN A 77 -10.35 -22.14 -14.62
C GLN A 77 -10.48 -21.62 -16.05
N ASP A 78 -11.29 -20.58 -16.25
CA ASP A 78 -11.59 -20.00 -17.56
C ASP A 78 -11.80 -18.49 -17.43
N LEU A 79 -10.87 -17.71 -17.99
CA LEU A 79 -10.89 -16.24 -17.95
C LEU A 79 -12.11 -15.63 -18.63
N SER A 80 -12.77 -16.35 -19.54
CA SER A 80 -14.01 -15.86 -20.17
C SER A 80 -15.15 -15.65 -19.16
N ARG A 81 -15.00 -16.18 -17.93
CA ARG A 81 -15.94 -16.04 -16.81
C ARG A 81 -15.56 -14.95 -15.81
N ALA A 82 -14.55 -14.13 -16.11
CA ALA A 82 -14.29 -12.93 -15.32
C ALA A 82 -15.57 -12.07 -15.22
N GLY A 83 -15.77 -11.43 -14.06
CA GLY A 83 -17.01 -10.73 -13.69
C GLY A 83 -18.08 -11.62 -13.05
N GLU A 84 -17.99 -12.94 -13.18
CA GLU A 84 -18.92 -13.90 -12.52
C GLU A 84 -18.26 -14.67 -11.37
N VAL A 85 -16.93 -14.63 -11.27
CA VAL A 85 -16.17 -15.46 -10.33
C VAL A 85 -15.98 -14.73 -9.00
N ASN A 86 -16.63 -15.29 -7.98
CA ASN A 86 -16.48 -14.84 -6.61
C ASN A 86 -15.26 -15.45 -5.92
N GLN A 87 -14.76 -14.76 -4.89
CA GLN A 87 -13.73 -15.28 -3.99
C GLN A 87 -14.07 -16.68 -3.47
N SER A 88 -13.12 -17.58 -3.65
CA SER A 88 -13.14 -18.96 -3.18
C SER A 88 -12.79 -19.06 -1.70
N LEU A 89 -11.91 -18.19 -1.21
CA LEU A 89 -11.56 -17.99 0.20
C LEU A 89 -11.40 -16.49 0.46
N GLY A 90 -11.88 -15.99 1.60
CA GLY A 90 -11.75 -14.58 1.98
C GLY A 90 -12.68 -14.19 3.14
N PRO A 91 -13.02 -12.89 3.29
CA PRO A 91 -13.96 -12.40 4.29
C PRO A 91 -15.28 -13.20 4.32
N GLY A 92 -15.60 -13.78 5.47
CA GLY A 92 -16.80 -14.63 5.65
C GLY A 92 -16.67 -16.05 5.09
N ARG A 93 -15.56 -16.38 4.43
CA ARG A 93 -15.28 -17.70 3.83
C ARG A 93 -13.83 -18.14 4.15
N PRO A 94 -13.54 -18.61 5.38
CA PRO A 94 -12.18 -18.88 5.85
C PRO A 94 -11.52 -20.11 5.20
N SER A 95 -12.29 -20.92 4.48
CA SER A 95 -11.84 -22.15 3.85
C SER A 95 -12.52 -22.40 2.51
N TYR A 96 -11.82 -23.12 1.63
CA TYR A 96 -12.26 -23.48 0.30
C TYR A 96 -11.95 -24.96 0.01
N SER A 97 -12.99 -25.72 -0.32
CA SER A 97 -12.85 -27.09 -0.82
C SER A 97 -13.00 -27.07 -2.34
N PHE A 98 -12.09 -27.76 -3.03
CA PHE A 98 -12.11 -27.89 -4.49
C PHE A 98 -11.93 -29.35 -4.90
N GLN A 99 -12.33 -29.66 -6.13
CA GLN A 99 -12.18 -30.99 -6.67
C GLN A 99 -10.70 -31.36 -6.82
N TYR A 100 -10.32 -32.55 -6.34
CA TYR A 100 -8.98 -33.07 -6.53
C TYR A 100 -8.64 -33.18 -8.02
N PRO A 101 -7.53 -32.58 -8.50
CA PRO A 101 -7.26 -32.46 -9.93
C PRO A 101 -6.68 -33.72 -10.57
N GLY A 102 -6.51 -34.81 -9.82
CA GLY A 102 -6.06 -36.09 -10.37
C GLY A 102 -4.54 -36.24 -10.46
N ARG A 103 -4.09 -37.28 -11.16
CA ARG A 103 -2.67 -37.60 -11.28
C ARG A 103 -1.93 -36.53 -12.10
N GLY A 104 -1.02 -35.79 -11.46
CA GLY A 104 -0.25 -34.74 -12.12
C GLY A 104 -1.08 -33.49 -12.40
N GLY A 105 -2.24 -33.36 -11.74
CA GLY A 105 -3.12 -32.21 -11.90
C GLY A 105 -2.67 -31.02 -11.07
N GLU A 106 -2.99 -29.83 -11.57
CA GLU A 106 -2.74 -28.55 -10.93
C GLU A 106 -4.06 -27.79 -10.70
N VAL A 107 -4.11 -27.03 -9.61
CA VAL A 107 -5.16 -26.05 -9.34
C VAL A 107 -4.48 -24.69 -9.20
N ASN A 108 -4.83 -23.78 -10.09
CA ASN A 108 -4.31 -22.42 -10.11
C ASN A 108 -5.20 -21.52 -9.27
N LEU A 109 -4.60 -20.87 -8.28
CA LEU A 109 -5.25 -19.92 -7.40
C LEU A 109 -4.56 -18.57 -7.54
N PHE A 110 -5.33 -17.50 -7.47
CA PHE A 110 -4.85 -16.13 -7.54
C PHE A 110 -5.19 -15.45 -6.22
N VAL A 111 -4.19 -14.88 -5.57
CA VAL A 111 -4.28 -14.33 -4.22
C VAL A 111 -4.13 -12.82 -4.28
N GLU A 112 -5.04 -12.11 -3.64
CA GLU A 112 -4.97 -10.66 -3.43
C GLU A 112 -4.87 -10.33 -1.94
N GLY A 113 -4.16 -9.26 -1.61
CA GLY A 113 -4.19 -8.64 -0.30
C GLY A 113 -5.37 -7.68 -0.18
N LEU A 114 -6.07 -7.72 0.94
CA LEU A 114 -7.20 -6.83 1.23
C LEU A 114 -6.84 -5.73 2.22
N SER A 115 -5.71 -5.86 2.91
CA SER A 115 -5.28 -4.92 3.95
C SER A 115 -3.77 -4.73 3.91
N PHE A 116 -3.33 -3.48 4.06
CA PHE A 116 -1.93 -3.17 4.31
C PHE A 116 -1.50 -3.58 5.73
N PRO A 117 -0.20 -3.82 5.98
CA PRO A 117 0.31 -3.91 7.34
C PRO A 117 -0.12 -2.68 8.17
N ASP A 118 -0.58 -2.91 9.39
CA ASP A 118 -1.14 -1.89 10.28
C ASP A 118 -0.94 -2.25 11.77
N ALA A 119 -1.51 -1.44 12.67
CA ALA A 119 -1.47 -1.62 14.13
C ALA A 119 -1.91 -3.03 14.58
N ASP A 120 -2.94 -3.58 13.92
CA ASP A 120 -3.56 -4.85 14.25
C ASP A 120 -3.20 -5.98 13.27
N PHE A 121 -2.42 -5.69 12.23
CA PHE A 121 -2.03 -6.65 11.20
C PHE A 121 -0.54 -6.52 10.84
N ASN A 122 0.24 -7.54 11.16
CA ASN A 122 1.70 -7.52 10.94
C ASN A 122 2.14 -7.73 9.47
N GLY A 123 1.18 -7.90 8.56
CA GLY A 123 1.44 -8.12 7.14
C GLY A 123 1.70 -9.57 6.73
N PHE A 124 1.67 -10.55 7.63
CA PHE A 124 1.85 -11.96 7.29
C PHE A 124 0.53 -12.68 7.09
N VAL A 125 0.44 -13.48 6.03
CA VAL A 125 -0.74 -14.28 5.72
C VAL A 125 -0.31 -15.73 5.54
N HIS A 126 -0.99 -16.63 6.22
CA HIS A 126 -0.74 -18.07 6.21
C HIS A 126 -1.84 -18.78 5.42
N PHE A 127 -1.45 -19.67 4.53
CA PHE A 127 -2.36 -20.59 3.87
C PHE A 127 -1.98 -22.02 4.21
N HIS A 128 -2.98 -22.83 4.46
CA HIS A 128 -2.83 -24.23 4.82
C HIS A 128 -3.68 -25.08 3.88
N LEU A 129 -3.04 -26.01 3.18
CA LEU A 129 -3.73 -27.02 2.39
C LEU A 129 -3.75 -28.32 3.18
N SER A 130 -4.94 -28.80 3.54
CA SER A 130 -5.10 -30.06 4.26
C SER A 130 -5.76 -31.13 3.40
N LEU A 131 -5.17 -32.32 3.45
CA LEU A 131 -5.87 -33.55 3.09
C LEU A 131 -6.67 -33.97 4.32
N LEU A 132 -7.98 -34.11 4.15
CA LEU A 132 -8.91 -34.43 5.21
C LEU A 132 -9.47 -35.84 4.99
N GLN A 133 -9.67 -36.56 6.09
CA GLN A 133 -10.41 -37.82 6.12
C GLN A 133 -11.77 -37.61 6.80
N VAL A 134 -12.85 -37.91 6.07
CA VAL A 134 -14.23 -37.95 6.54
C VAL A 134 -14.52 -39.37 7.01
N ILE A 135 -14.58 -39.56 8.33
CA ILE A 135 -14.75 -40.88 8.94
C ILE A 135 -16.22 -41.30 8.93
N LEU A 136 -17.15 -40.37 9.16
CA LEU A 136 -18.59 -40.58 9.08
C LEU A 136 -19.27 -39.39 8.38
N PRO A 137 -20.39 -39.59 7.66
CA PRO A 137 -21.23 -38.48 7.18
C PRO A 137 -21.57 -37.51 8.33
N ASP A 138 -21.52 -36.21 8.06
CA ASP A 138 -21.84 -35.14 9.03
C ASP A 138 -20.96 -35.08 10.29
N THR A 139 -19.79 -35.72 10.29
CA THR A 139 -18.79 -35.60 11.37
C THR A 139 -17.62 -34.69 11.02
N VAL A 140 -16.90 -34.24 12.04
CA VAL A 140 -15.72 -33.38 11.89
C VAL A 140 -14.64 -34.14 11.12
N SER A 141 -14.29 -33.63 9.94
CA SER A 141 -13.19 -34.15 9.13
C SER A 141 -11.86 -34.05 9.88
N THR A 142 -11.06 -35.10 9.84
CA THR A 142 -9.74 -35.14 10.50
C THR A 142 -8.63 -34.79 9.51
N PRO A 143 -7.77 -33.79 9.78
CA PRO A 143 -6.62 -33.52 8.93
C PRO A 143 -5.58 -34.63 9.08
N ILE A 144 -5.23 -35.28 7.97
CA ILE A 144 -4.20 -36.33 7.94
C ILE A 144 -2.85 -35.83 7.46
N PHE A 145 -2.85 -34.74 6.69
CA PHE A 145 -1.67 -34.06 6.22
C PHE A 145 -2.00 -32.60 5.96
N THR A 146 -1.09 -31.70 6.31
CA THR A 146 -1.20 -30.27 6.04
C THR A 146 0.14 -29.74 5.53
N ASP A 147 0.11 -29.00 4.44
CA ASP A 147 1.23 -28.21 3.96
C ASP A 147 0.87 -26.71 3.99
N SER A 148 1.87 -25.84 4.10
CA SER A 148 1.65 -24.41 4.35
C SER A 148 2.58 -23.50 3.58
N VAL A 149 2.02 -22.38 3.11
CA VAL A 149 2.78 -21.27 2.52
C VAL A 149 2.51 -20.00 3.30
N VAL A 150 3.49 -19.09 3.30
CA VAL A 150 3.40 -17.80 3.98
C VAL A 150 3.70 -16.69 2.98
N PHE A 151 2.79 -15.73 2.89
CA PHE A 151 2.96 -14.50 2.14
C PHE A 151 3.24 -13.36 3.10
N ARG A 152 3.98 -12.35 2.63
CA ARG A 152 4.05 -11.05 3.27
C ARG A 152 3.42 -10.01 2.35
N VAL A 153 2.47 -9.25 2.87
CA VAL A 153 1.87 -8.12 2.17
C VAL A 153 2.94 -7.04 1.97
N ALA A 154 3.04 -6.54 0.74
CA ALA A 154 3.95 -5.46 0.38
C ALA A 154 3.58 -4.19 1.17
N PRO A 155 4.56 -3.50 1.77
CA PRO A 155 4.30 -2.25 2.46
C PRO A 155 4.06 -1.12 1.45
N TRP A 156 3.41 -0.06 1.91
CA TRP A 156 3.41 1.22 1.20
C TRP A 156 4.74 1.95 1.44
N ILE A 157 5.36 2.47 0.37
CA ILE A 157 6.70 3.06 0.37
C ILE A 157 6.67 4.44 -0.29
N MET A 158 7.16 5.47 0.41
CA MET A 158 7.31 6.83 -0.10
C MET A 158 8.55 7.00 -0.97
N THR A 159 8.54 8.00 -1.85
CA THR A 159 9.70 8.37 -2.67
C THR A 159 10.33 9.69 -2.23
N PRO A 160 11.64 9.75 -1.89
CA PRO A 160 12.30 11.01 -1.54
C PRO A 160 12.47 11.91 -2.76
N ASN A 161 12.61 13.22 -2.53
CA ASN A 161 12.91 14.25 -3.56
C ASN A 161 14.18 13.99 -4.40
N THR A 162 15.00 13.02 -4.00
CA THR A 162 16.17 12.55 -4.77
C THR A 162 15.84 11.54 -5.87
N GLN A 163 14.62 10.98 -5.89
CA GLN A 163 14.17 10.14 -6.98
C GLN A 163 13.79 10.98 -8.21
N PRO A 164 13.94 10.45 -9.44
CA PRO A 164 13.48 11.13 -10.64
C PRO A 164 11.98 11.42 -10.58
N ALA A 165 11.61 12.68 -10.75
CA ALA A 165 10.20 13.06 -10.85
C ALA A 165 9.60 12.56 -12.17
N LEU A 166 8.40 12.00 -12.10
CA LEU A 166 7.65 11.50 -13.26
C LEU A 166 6.53 12.48 -13.65
N GLN A 167 5.81 12.98 -12.64
CA GLN A 167 4.65 13.83 -12.81
C GLN A 167 4.67 14.96 -11.78
N VAL A 168 4.08 16.10 -12.14
CA VAL A 168 3.85 17.22 -11.24
C VAL A 168 2.37 17.55 -11.29
N ILE A 169 1.69 17.45 -10.14
CA ILE A 169 0.26 17.74 -10.01
C ILE A 169 0.10 19.09 -9.33
N MET A 170 -0.75 19.94 -9.89
CA MET A 170 -1.02 21.29 -9.37
C MET A 170 -2.47 21.70 -9.54
N CYS A 171 -2.97 22.56 -8.66
CA CYS A 171 -4.29 23.19 -8.81
C CYS A 171 -4.23 24.42 -9.71
N LYS A 172 -5.25 24.58 -10.56
CA LYS A 172 -5.58 25.83 -11.23
C LYS A 172 -6.79 26.45 -10.54
N VAL A 173 -6.56 27.61 -9.92
CA VAL A 173 -7.56 28.35 -9.13
C VAL A 173 -7.51 29.84 -9.46
N GLY A 174 -8.67 30.49 -9.47
CA GLY A 174 -8.79 31.95 -9.58
C GLY A 174 -7.86 32.55 -10.64
N ASN A 175 -6.93 33.41 -10.21
CA ASN A 175 -5.97 34.08 -11.08
C ASN A 175 -4.52 33.55 -10.97
N ASN A 176 -4.31 32.27 -10.62
CA ASN A 176 -2.96 31.69 -10.49
C ASN A 176 -2.30 31.30 -11.83
N THR A 177 -2.78 31.84 -12.95
CA THR A 177 -2.34 31.46 -14.30
C THR A 177 -0.85 31.66 -14.53
N ALA A 178 -0.24 32.69 -13.95
CA ALA A 178 1.19 32.93 -14.00
C ALA A 178 1.99 31.81 -13.32
N PHE A 179 1.55 31.37 -12.13
CA PHE A 179 2.16 30.24 -11.42
C PHE A 179 2.09 28.95 -12.24
N VAL A 180 0.90 28.60 -12.73
CA VAL A 180 0.69 27.40 -13.57
C VAL A 180 1.56 27.44 -14.83
N LYS A 181 1.70 28.62 -15.46
CA LYS A 181 2.55 28.80 -16.64
C LYS A 181 4.03 28.54 -16.33
N GLU A 182 4.56 29.07 -15.24
CA GLU A 182 5.97 28.85 -14.88
C GLU A 182 6.22 27.40 -14.42
N MET A 183 5.30 26.81 -13.64
CA MET A 183 5.42 25.41 -13.21
C MET A 183 5.38 24.42 -14.38
N ARG A 184 4.61 24.70 -15.44
CA ARG A 184 4.68 23.93 -16.69
C ARG A 184 6.08 23.93 -17.31
N LYS A 185 6.76 25.08 -17.34
CA LYS A 185 8.13 25.17 -17.85
C LYS A 185 9.11 24.40 -16.98
N VAL A 186 8.92 24.41 -15.65
CA VAL A 186 9.72 23.62 -14.71
C VAL A 186 9.52 22.12 -14.99
N ALA A 187 8.27 21.67 -15.13
CA ALA A 187 7.95 20.29 -15.48
C ALA A 187 8.55 19.87 -16.83
N GLU A 188 8.45 20.73 -17.86
CA GLU A 188 9.07 20.49 -19.17
C GLU A 188 10.59 20.35 -19.07
N LYS A 189 11.25 21.26 -18.36
CA LYS A 189 12.70 21.20 -18.11
C LYS A 189 13.10 19.94 -17.32
N GLY A 190 12.25 19.52 -16.39
CA GLY A 190 12.40 18.29 -15.62
C GLY A 190 11.99 17.02 -16.38
N LYS A 191 11.49 17.12 -17.61
CA LYS A 191 10.93 16.02 -18.41
C LYS A 191 9.81 15.26 -17.68
N CYS A 192 9.02 15.97 -16.89
CA CYS A 192 7.89 15.46 -16.11
C CYS A 192 6.56 15.79 -16.80
N LYS A 193 5.56 14.93 -16.65
CA LYS A 193 4.18 15.23 -17.07
C LYS A 193 3.56 16.23 -16.11
N ALA A 194 3.07 17.36 -16.60
CA ALA A 194 2.28 18.29 -15.79
C ALA A 194 0.80 17.90 -15.81
N ILE A 195 0.22 17.65 -14.63
CA ILE A 195 -1.22 17.44 -14.44
C ILE A 195 -1.78 18.66 -13.73
N ILE A 196 -2.80 19.26 -14.33
CA ILE A 196 -3.42 20.49 -13.84
C ILE A 196 -4.87 20.20 -13.59
N LEU A 197 -5.26 20.28 -12.34
CA LEU A 197 -6.64 20.06 -11.90
C LEU A 197 -7.30 21.43 -11.74
N ASP A 198 -8.37 21.67 -12.48
CA ASP A 198 -9.23 22.81 -12.23
C ASP A 198 -9.97 22.56 -10.92
N THR A 199 -9.69 23.39 -9.90
CA THR A 199 -10.41 23.34 -8.63
C THR A 199 -11.24 24.61 -8.50
N TYR A 200 -12.53 24.45 -8.20
CA TYR A 200 -13.47 25.57 -8.04
C TYR A 200 -13.54 26.07 -6.60
N GLU A 201 -12.75 25.45 -5.73
CA GLU A 201 -12.76 25.63 -4.29
C GLU A 201 -11.52 26.41 -3.84
N ASN A 202 -11.57 27.02 -2.65
CA ASN A 202 -10.48 27.88 -2.14
C ASN A 202 -9.25 27.09 -1.66
N ASP A 203 -9.27 25.76 -1.73
CA ASP A 203 -8.18 24.93 -1.28
C ASP A 203 -7.16 24.70 -2.41
N ILE A 204 -6.00 25.30 -2.20
CA ILE A 204 -4.89 25.35 -3.15
C ILE A 204 -3.76 24.39 -2.76
N TRP A 205 -3.90 23.72 -1.62
CA TRP A 205 -2.84 22.96 -0.98
C TRP A 205 -2.81 21.52 -1.48
N MET A 206 -2.45 21.31 -2.75
CA MET A 206 -2.37 19.97 -3.37
C MET A 206 -1.47 19.02 -2.58
N GLN A 207 -0.38 19.54 -2.01
CA GLN A 207 0.59 18.79 -1.19
C GLN A 207 0.01 18.33 0.16
N ASP A 208 -1.00 19.02 0.69
CA ASP A 208 -1.53 18.71 2.02
C ASP A 208 -2.49 17.51 2.02
N GLN A 209 -3.15 17.24 0.89
CA GLN A 209 -4.24 16.27 0.84
C GLN A 209 -3.74 14.85 0.56
N MET A 210 -2.58 14.67 -0.06
CA MET A 210 -2.13 13.36 -0.50
C MET A 210 -0.63 13.25 -0.66
N GLU A 211 -0.15 12.01 -0.57
CA GLU A 211 1.26 11.65 -0.68
C GLU A 211 1.40 10.48 -1.65
N PHE A 212 2.40 10.53 -2.53
CA PHE A 212 2.60 9.49 -3.54
C PHE A 212 3.63 8.47 -3.06
N GLY A 213 3.19 7.23 -2.96
CA GLY A 213 4.06 6.10 -2.72
C GLY A 213 3.86 5.00 -3.74
N TYR A 214 4.40 3.82 -3.44
CA TYR A 214 4.24 2.62 -4.24
C TYR A 214 4.27 1.37 -3.38
N CYS A 215 3.76 0.29 -3.96
CA CYS A 215 3.88 -1.08 -3.46
C CYS A 215 4.60 -1.91 -4.51
N GLU A 216 5.36 -2.91 -4.09
CA GLU A 216 6.18 -3.71 -5.01
C GLU A 216 6.14 -5.18 -4.64
N SER A 217 5.94 -6.00 -5.67
CA SER A 217 6.14 -7.45 -5.67
C SER A 217 7.15 -7.81 -6.77
N PRO A 218 7.68 -9.05 -6.81
CA PRO A 218 8.62 -9.46 -7.85
C PRO A 218 8.14 -9.26 -9.29
N ASN A 219 6.83 -9.23 -9.52
CA ASN A 219 6.24 -9.18 -10.86
C ASN A 219 5.57 -7.83 -11.17
N ARG A 220 5.41 -6.95 -10.18
CA ARG A 220 4.54 -5.77 -10.31
C ARG A 220 4.95 -4.65 -9.34
N VAL A 221 4.98 -3.43 -9.87
CA VAL A 221 5.10 -2.18 -9.10
C VAL A 221 3.81 -1.40 -9.32
N LEU A 222 3.15 -1.04 -8.22
CA LEU A 222 1.89 -0.32 -8.22
C LEU A 222 2.09 1.02 -7.50
N PRO A 223 2.04 2.18 -8.18
CA PRO A 223 1.91 3.48 -7.53
C PRO A 223 0.63 3.51 -6.67
N VAL A 224 0.72 4.05 -5.45
CA VAL A 224 -0.42 4.13 -4.52
C VAL A 224 -0.45 5.51 -3.88
N VAL A 225 -1.55 6.24 -4.08
CA VAL A 225 -1.79 7.51 -3.38
C VAL A 225 -2.25 7.23 -1.96
N PHE A 226 -1.57 7.83 -0.98
CA PHE A 226 -2.04 7.89 0.40
C PHE A 226 -2.84 9.19 0.57
N ASP A 227 -4.11 9.08 0.91
CA ASP A 227 -5.03 10.19 1.14
C ASP A 227 -5.06 10.58 2.63
N SER A 228 -4.85 11.87 2.89
CA SER A 228 -4.80 12.45 4.22
C SER A 228 -6.19 12.57 4.85
N PRO A 229 -6.34 12.30 6.16
CA PRO A 229 -7.59 12.55 6.88
C PRO A 229 -7.94 14.04 7.02
N ARG A 230 -7.11 14.96 6.51
CA ARG A 230 -7.36 16.41 6.43
C ARG A 230 -8.77 16.75 5.90
N ASN A 231 -9.25 15.99 4.91
CA ASN A 231 -10.63 16.00 4.41
C ASN A 231 -11.25 17.39 4.20
N ARG A 232 -10.47 18.30 3.61
CA ARG A 232 -10.93 19.63 3.19
C ARG A 232 -11.55 19.56 1.79
N GLU A 233 -11.63 20.68 1.11
CA GLU A 233 -12.14 20.84 -0.26
C GLU A 233 -11.47 19.90 -1.29
N LEU A 234 -10.17 19.57 -1.12
CA LEU A 234 -9.47 18.64 -2.01
C LEU A 234 -9.71 17.14 -1.72
N LYS A 235 -10.52 16.77 -0.72
CA LYS A 235 -10.70 15.37 -0.23
C LYS A 235 -11.02 14.33 -1.31
N ASP A 236 -11.70 14.71 -2.39
CA ASP A 236 -12.08 13.77 -3.44
C ASP A 236 -10.98 13.59 -4.50
N ILE A 237 -9.95 14.44 -4.51
CA ILE A 237 -8.89 14.40 -5.53
C ILE A 237 -8.13 13.08 -5.53
N PRO A 238 -7.69 12.52 -4.39
CA PRO A 238 -6.95 11.26 -4.38
C PRO A 238 -7.77 10.10 -4.92
N LEU A 239 -9.07 10.04 -4.58
CA LEU A 239 -10.00 9.07 -5.15
C LEU A 239 -10.18 9.23 -6.67
N ARG A 240 -10.12 10.46 -7.21
CA ARG A 240 -10.19 10.71 -8.66
C ARG A 240 -8.90 10.36 -9.41
N ILE A 241 -7.79 10.20 -8.69
CA ILE A 241 -6.49 9.79 -9.25
C ILE A 241 -6.35 8.27 -9.25
N MET A 242 -7.04 7.58 -8.33
CA MET A 242 -7.20 6.12 -8.38
C MET A 242 -7.76 5.70 -9.74
N GLY A 243 -7.27 4.58 -10.24
CA GLY A 243 -7.65 4.03 -11.52
C GLY A 243 -6.79 2.82 -11.88
N PRO A 244 -6.81 2.37 -13.15
CA PRO A 244 -6.03 1.22 -13.57
C PRO A 244 -4.54 1.43 -13.33
N ASP A 245 -3.87 0.44 -12.73
CA ASP A 245 -2.47 0.50 -12.30
C ASP A 245 -2.14 1.68 -11.35
N PHE A 246 -3.11 2.24 -10.61
CA PHE A 246 -2.90 3.32 -9.65
C PHE A 246 -3.77 3.17 -8.41
N GLY A 247 -3.14 2.69 -7.33
CA GLY A 247 -3.81 2.34 -6.09
C GLY A 247 -4.13 3.51 -5.17
N TYR A 248 -4.98 3.24 -4.20
CA TYR A 248 -5.43 4.19 -3.18
C TYR A 248 -5.37 3.59 -1.79
N VAL A 249 -4.97 4.41 -0.82
CA VAL A 249 -5.07 4.06 0.59
C VAL A 249 -5.42 5.29 1.41
N THR A 250 -6.20 5.13 2.48
CA THR A 250 -6.46 6.20 3.46
C THR A 250 -6.45 5.63 4.88
N ARG A 251 -6.34 6.49 5.88
CA ARG A 251 -6.56 6.14 7.29
C ARG A 251 -7.57 7.10 7.90
N TYR A 252 -8.72 6.55 8.27
CA TYR A 252 -9.77 7.33 8.87
C TYR A 252 -9.39 7.78 10.28
N ALA A 253 -9.80 9.00 10.62
CA ALA A 253 -9.71 9.58 11.95
C ALA A 253 -11.00 10.36 12.24
N TYR A 254 -11.39 10.43 13.51
CA TYR A 254 -12.49 11.30 13.91
C TYR A 254 -12.11 12.76 13.62
N LYS A 255 -13.06 13.53 13.08
CA LYS A 255 -12.82 14.91 12.65
C LYS A 255 -12.19 15.79 13.74
N ASP A 256 -12.62 15.64 14.99
CA ASP A 256 -12.12 16.43 16.12
C ASP A 256 -10.70 16.05 16.56
N ALA A 257 -10.17 14.91 16.08
CA ALA A 257 -8.80 14.49 16.31
C ALA A 257 -7.83 14.99 15.23
N VAL A 258 -8.33 15.38 14.05
CA VAL A 258 -7.51 15.84 12.92
C VAL A 258 -7.04 17.26 13.16
N SER A 259 -5.74 17.49 12.95
CA SER A 259 -5.05 18.76 13.14
C SER A 259 -4.32 19.18 11.86
N SER A 260 -3.66 20.34 11.90
CA SER A 260 -2.80 20.77 10.79
C SER A 260 -1.64 19.79 10.53
N LEU A 261 -1.19 19.04 11.54
CA LEU A 261 -0.07 18.08 11.41
C LEU A 261 -0.46 16.79 10.65
N ASP A 262 -1.74 16.65 10.29
CA ASP A 262 -2.24 15.53 9.48
C ASP A 262 -2.24 15.83 7.98
N SER A 263 -2.03 17.10 7.59
CA SER A 263 -1.71 17.46 6.22
C SER A 263 -0.37 16.84 5.80
N PHE A 264 -0.25 16.39 4.56
CA PHE A 264 0.95 15.68 4.09
C PHE A 264 2.13 16.56 3.67
N GLY A 265 2.02 17.90 3.75
CA GLY A 265 3.22 18.75 3.93
C GLY A 265 4.02 18.39 5.20
N ASN A 266 3.37 17.76 6.19
CA ASN A 266 4.00 17.22 7.39
C ASN A 266 4.49 15.76 7.27
N LEU A 267 4.47 15.17 6.07
CA LEU A 267 4.88 13.79 5.80
C LEU A 267 5.94 13.79 4.69
N GLU A 268 7.19 13.60 5.07
CA GLU A 268 8.33 13.62 4.15
C GLU A 268 9.15 12.33 4.25
N VAL A 269 10.11 12.13 3.36
CA VAL A 269 11.03 11.00 3.46
C VAL A 269 12.46 11.38 3.10
N SER A 270 13.42 10.89 3.89
CA SER A 270 14.84 11.11 3.61
C SER A 270 15.30 10.32 2.38
N PRO A 271 16.37 10.74 1.70
CA PRO A 271 17.12 9.85 0.80
C PRO A 271 17.68 8.63 1.55
N PRO A 272 18.20 7.61 0.84
CA PRO A 272 18.86 6.46 1.46
C PRO A 272 20.02 6.87 2.37
N VAL A 273 20.08 6.28 3.58
CA VAL A 273 21.07 6.66 4.60
C VAL A 273 21.66 5.46 5.34
N VAL A 274 22.85 5.65 5.90
CA VAL A 274 23.46 4.74 6.87
C VAL A 274 23.62 5.49 8.20
N VAL A 275 23.04 4.95 9.26
CA VAL A 275 23.09 5.53 10.61
C VAL A 275 23.77 4.52 11.53
N ARG A 276 24.97 4.87 12.01
CA ARG A 276 25.76 4.02 12.94
C ARG A 276 25.86 2.55 12.48
N GLY A 277 26.11 2.34 11.19
CA GLY A 277 26.23 1.02 10.58
C GLY A 277 24.91 0.38 10.10
N LYS A 278 23.75 0.85 10.57
CA LYS A 278 22.44 0.38 10.07
C LYS A 278 22.09 1.08 8.75
N LYS A 279 21.80 0.28 7.72
CA LYS A 279 21.39 0.76 6.39
C LYS A 279 19.88 1.00 6.35
N TYR A 280 19.48 2.10 5.75
CA TYR A 280 18.10 2.45 5.40
C TYR A 280 18.06 2.70 3.89
N PRO A 281 17.98 1.63 3.07
CA PRO A 281 18.13 1.73 1.62
C PRO A 281 16.98 2.48 0.94
N LEU A 282 15.82 2.56 1.59
CA LEU A 282 14.64 3.30 1.13
C LEU A 282 14.48 4.65 1.85
N GLY A 283 15.50 5.08 2.59
CA GLY A 283 15.42 6.25 3.44
C GLY A 283 14.60 6.04 4.70
N ARG A 284 14.20 7.13 5.34
CA ARG A 284 13.37 7.12 6.55
C ARG A 284 12.26 8.16 6.42
N ILE A 285 11.03 7.78 6.71
CA ILE A 285 9.89 8.69 6.81
C ILE A 285 10.18 9.71 7.92
N ILE A 286 9.77 10.95 7.70
CA ILE A 286 9.93 12.09 8.58
C ILE A 286 8.56 12.69 8.78
N ILE A 287 8.13 12.77 10.03
CA ILE A 287 6.87 13.41 10.42
C ILE A 287 7.14 14.47 11.48
N GLY A 288 6.41 15.58 11.43
CA GLY A 288 6.48 16.60 12.46
C GLY A 288 5.56 16.30 13.65
N SER A 289 5.99 16.69 14.84
CA SER A 289 5.33 16.42 16.12
C SER A 289 5.67 17.49 17.17
N ALA A 290 4.95 17.46 18.29
CA ALA A 290 5.28 18.25 19.47
C ALA A 290 6.31 17.53 20.36
N PHE A 291 6.89 18.25 21.33
CA PHE A 291 7.65 17.58 22.38
C PHE A 291 6.73 16.71 23.23
N PRO A 292 7.19 15.52 23.69
CA PRO A 292 6.39 14.65 24.55
C PRO A 292 5.92 15.31 25.87
N THR A 293 6.62 16.36 26.32
CA THR A 293 6.30 17.10 27.55
C THR A 293 5.35 18.28 27.32
N ALA A 294 4.93 18.55 26.07
CA ALA A 294 4.02 19.65 25.78
C ALA A 294 2.59 19.30 26.22
N GLU A 295 2.01 20.10 27.12
CA GLU A 295 0.64 19.87 27.63
C GLU A 295 -0.44 19.99 26.55
N MET A 296 -0.22 20.84 25.54
CA MET A 296 -1.14 21.08 24.42
C MET A 296 -0.42 20.93 23.06
N GLY A 297 0.46 19.93 22.95
CA GLY A 297 1.21 19.67 21.73
C GLY A 297 0.36 19.05 20.62
N ARG A 298 0.49 19.53 19.38
CA ARG A 298 -0.15 18.89 18.22
C ARG A 298 0.70 17.71 17.75
N ASN A 299 0.06 16.65 17.30
CA ASN A 299 0.73 15.50 16.68
C ASN A 299 -0.15 14.97 15.55
N MET A 300 0.47 14.34 14.55
CA MET A 300 -0.25 13.54 13.57
C MET A 300 -1.08 12.45 14.28
N VAL A 301 -2.30 12.20 13.80
CA VAL A 301 -3.24 11.27 14.40
C VAL A 301 -2.67 9.87 14.47
N ARG A 302 -3.06 9.16 15.54
CA ARG A 302 -2.53 7.83 15.86
C ARG A 302 -2.69 6.83 14.70
N THR A 303 -3.84 6.83 14.02
CA THR A 303 -4.12 5.87 12.93
C THR A 303 -3.17 6.04 11.73
N VAL A 304 -2.82 7.28 11.37
CA VAL A 304 -1.82 7.55 10.31
C VAL A 304 -0.43 7.16 10.80
N ARG A 305 -0.06 7.51 12.04
CA ARG A 305 1.25 7.13 12.61
C ARG A 305 1.43 5.62 12.65
N GLU A 306 0.49 4.89 13.22
CA GLU A 306 0.56 3.43 13.34
C GLU A 306 0.69 2.76 11.97
N PHE A 307 -0.05 3.23 10.96
CA PHE A 307 0.11 2.79 9.59
C PHE A 307 1.55 2.99 9.08
N LEU A 308 2.11 4.20 9.18
CA LEU A 308 3.47 4.50 8.71
C LEU A 308 4.54 3.65 9.43
N PHE A 309 4.37 3.42 10.74
CA PHE A 309 5.28 2.55 11.51
C PHE A 309 5.15 1.07 11.12
N ALA A 310 3.95 0.60 10.84
CA ALA A 310 3.68 -0.78 10.44
C ALA A 310 4.29 -1.16 9.07
N GLN A 311 4.59 -0.18 8.21
CA GLN A 311 5.26 -0.42 6.92
C GLN A 311 6.71 -0.92 7.09
N GLN A 312 7.34 -0.60 8.23
CA GLN A 312 8.69 -1.03 8.69
C GLN A 312 9.88 -0.55 7.85
N VAL A 313 9.77 -0.58 6.52
CA VAL A 313 10.92 -0.47 5.59
C VAL A 313 11.50 0.95 5.49
N GLN A 314 10.73 1.96 5.88
CA GLN A 314 11.16 3.36 5.99
C GLN A 314 11.09 3.90 7.43
N ALA A 315 11.07 3.01 8.44
CA ALA A 315 11.23 3.30 9.87
C ALA A 315 11.15 4.79 10.29
N PRO A 316 9.95 5.34 10.53
CA PRO A 316 9.74 6.77 10.71
C PRO A 316 10.61 7.45 11.78
N VAL A 317 10.79 8.77 11.65
CA VAL A 317 11.43 9.68 12.61
C VAL A 317 10.51 10.87 12.86
N GLU A 318 10.33 11.21 14.13
CA GLU A 318 9.57 12.38 14.54
C GLU A 318 10.51 13.59 14.72
N LEU A 319 10.19 14.70 14.07
CA LEU A 319 10.85 15.99 14.23
C LEU A 319 9.96 16.97 14.98
N TYR A 320 10.55 18.00 15.57
CA TYR A 320 9.79 19.06 16.21
C TYR A 320 9.33 20.10 15.17
N SER A 321 8.06 20.08 14.81
CA SER A 321 7.43 21.05 13.88
C SER A 321 6.36 21.89 14.56
N ASP A 322 5.91 21.52 15.76
CA ASP A 322 4.77 22.16 16.44
C ASP A 322 5.01 23.62 16.85
N TRP A 323 6.25 24.11 16.73
CA TRP A 323 6.58 25.53 16.89
C TRP A 323 6.09 26.41 15.73
N LEU A 324 5.80 25.83 14.56
CA LEU A 324 5.26 26.53 13.40
C LEU A 324 3.74 26.63 13.51
N THR A 325 3.16 27.74 13.03
CA THR A 325 1.70 27.93 13.01
C THR A 325 1.02 26.83 12.20
N VAL A 326 1.54 26.51 11.01
CA VAL A 326 1.03 25.42 10.17
C VAL A 326 1.54 24.08 10.71
N GLY A 327 2.83 23.97 11.01
CA GLY A 327 3.35 22.85 11.80
C GLY A 327 3.93 21.71 10.95
N HIS A 328 4.37 22.00 9.73
CA HIS A 328 4.82 21.00 8.77
C HIS A 328 6.35 20.95 8.70
N VAL A 329 6.89 19.79 8.29
CA VAL A 329 8.34 19.60 8.17
C VAL A 329 8.91 20.24 6.90
N ASP A 330 8.14 20.30 5.83
CA ASP A 330 8.53 20.92 4.56
C ASP A 330 8.81 22.43 4.68
N GLU A 331 8.18 23.10 5.66
CA GLU A 331 8.35 24.53 5.95
C GLU A 331 9.80 24.89 6.34
N PHE A 332 10.54 23.95 6.96
CA PHE A 332 11.88 24.21 7.48
C PHE A 332 12.96 23.27 6.96
N MET A 333 12.62 22.28 6.13
CA MET A 333 13.61 21.39 5.54
C MET A 333 13.22 20.84 4.17
N SER A 334 14.24 20.55 3.36
CA SER A 334 14.10 19.77 2.13
C SER A 334 15.38 18.99 1.82
N PHE A 335 15.31 18.07 0.86
CA PHE A 335 16.45 17.37 0.28
C PHE A 335 16.50 17.61 -1.23
N VAL A 336 17.71 17.83 -1.75
CA VAL A 336 17.94 17.95 -3.19
C VAL A 336 19.06 17.00 -3.64
N PRO A 337 18.97 16.42 -4.85
CA PRO A 337 20.10 15.70 -5.45
C PRO A 337 21.35 16.56 -5.47
N ALA A 338 22.50 15.94 -5.20
CA ALA A 338 23.80 16.59 -5.28
C ALA A 338 24.82 15.60 -5.87
N PRO A 339 25.74 16.04 -6.75
CA PRO A 339 26.69 15.14 -7.39
C PRO A 339 27.77 14.60 -6.43
N ASP A 340 27.88 15.14 -5.22
CA ASP A 340 28.92 14.83 -4.25
C ASP A 340 28.40 14.07 -3.01
N ARG A 341 29.34 13.68 -2.14
CA ARG A 341 29.10 13.04 -0.84
C ARG A 341 28.18 11.81 -0.91
N LYS A 342 26.93 11.96 -0.49
CA LYS A 342 25.91 10.90 -0.38
C LYS A 342 24.91 10.93 -1.53
N GLY A 343 25.14 11.73 -2.56
CA GLY A 343 24.21 11.92 -3.67
C GLY A 343 23.12 12.97 -3.42
N TYR A 344 23.16 13.66 -2.28
CA TYR A 344 22.14 14.63 -1.88
C TYR A 344 22.65 15.65 -0.84
N THR A 345 21.95 16.78 -0.75
CA THR A 345 22.15 17.81 0.27
C THR A 345 20.86 18.06 1.06
N PHE A 346 21.00 18.22 2.38
CA PHE A 346 19.92 18.66 3.26
C PHE A 346 19.88 20.20 3.30
N LEU A 347 18.70 20.77 3.08
CA LEU A 347 18.44 22.21 3.05
C LEU A 347 17.60 22.59 4.27
N PRO A 348 18.21 23.01 5.39
CA PRO A 348 17.46 23.57 6.51
C PRO A 348 17.12 25.04 6.28
N GLN A 349 15.98 25.49 6.79
CA GLN A 349 15.73 26.90 7.00
C GLN A 349 16.71 27.42 8.04
N LYS A 350 17.47 28.46 7.69
CA LYS A 350 18.47 29.08 8.57
C LYS A 350 18.27 30.59 8.60
N VAL A 351 17.65 31.05 9.68
CA VAL A 351 17.41 32.47 9.94
C VAL A 351 18.73 33.26 10.02
N LEU A 352 19.81 32.65 10.53
CA LEU A 352 21.14 33.27 10.66
C LEU A 352 21.83 33.65 9.34
N TYR A 353 21.39 33.14 8.18
CA TYR A 353 21.94 33.57 6.88
C TYR A 353 21.18 34.76 6.28
N CYS A 354 20.06 35.16 6.88
CA CYS A 354 19.23 36.28 6.43
C CYS A 354 19.60 37.59 7.15
N TYR A 355 20.09 37.50 8.38
CA TYR A 355 20.74 38.58 9.12
C TYR A 355 22.19 38.75 8.66
#